data_AF-A0A914QHY5-F1
#
_entry.id   AF-A0A914QHY5-F1
#
_cell.length_a   1.000
_cell.length_b   1.000
_cell.length_c   1.000
_cell.angle_alpha   90.00
_cell.angle_beta   90.00
_cell.angle_gamma   90.00
#
_symmetry.space_group_name_H-M   'P 1'
#
loop_
_entity.id
_entity.type
_entity.pdbx_description
1 polymer ?
#
loop_
_entity_poly.entity_id
_entity_poly.type
_entity_poly.pdbx_seq_one_letter_code
_entity_poly.pdbx_strand_id
1 'polypeptide(L)'
;MPPKPEPEAAGVSVWPPHAYDGKVRLDVWLTLLEMYMTAKGFEDDSNKQMRMALLQHIGIATLEKIIDWISPAKPQDKTYDELVALLKEKFSIEKNLTALRFQFLTEKQREGQSLQEYLAHMTQLYGQSSMAQMTVQQFGVLAILQGISSNELRQYLMGPENDISDMSKLQKLACSFEQSRLSLIFY
;
A
#
# COMPACT_ATOMS: atom_id res chain seq x y z
N MET A 1 -40.74 45.59 7.69
CA MET A 1 -39.87 44.55 8.27
C MET A 1 -39.60 43.52 7.18
N PRO A 2 -38.35 43.37 6.71
CA PRO A 2 -38.02 42.31 5.75
C PRO A 2 -38.18 40.93 6.43
N PRO A 3 -38.58 39.89 5.67
CA PRO A 3 -38.76 38.55 6.21
C PRO A 3 -37.42 38.01 6.70
N LYS A 4 -37.46 37.36 7.87
CA LYS A 4 -36.30 36.69 8.47
C LYS A 4 -35.88 35.54 7.53
N PRO A 5 -34.59 35.41 7.17
CA PRO A 5 -34.15 34.30 6.33
C PRO A 5 -34.44 32.98 7.04
N GLU A 6 -35.04 32.05 6.30
CA GLU A 6 -35.28 30.68 6.74
C GLU A 6 -33.93 30.02 7.11
N PRO A 7 -33.90 29.15 8.14
CA PRO A 7 -32.68 28.43 8.48
C PRO A 7 -32.30 27.54 7.30
N GLU A 8 -31.18 27.85 6.64
CA GLU A 8 -30.53 26.93 5.70
C GLU A 8 -30.46 25.55 6.34
N ALA A 9 -31.04 24.56 5.66
CA ALA A 9 -30.97 23.18 6.08
C ALA A 9 -29.50 22.86 6.37
N ALA A 10 -29.19 22.53 7.63
CA ALA A 10 -27.85 22.16 8.05
C ALA A 10 -27.47 20.85 7.34
N GLY A 11 -27.01 20.98 6.11
CA GLY A 11 -26.41 19.90 5.35
C GLY A 11 -25.24 19.37 6.18
N VAL A 12 -25.19 18.05 6.33
CA VAL A 12 -24.10 17.38 7.03
C VAL A 12 -22.77 17.93 6.49
N SER A 13 -22.00 18.59 7.36
CA SER A 13 -20.71 19.15 6.97
C SER A 13 -19.76 17.99 6.67
N VAL A 14 -19.59 17.67 5.38
CA VAL A 14 -18.66 16.64 4.93
C VAL A 14 -17.33 17.30 4.60
N TRP A 15 -16.30 16.92 5.37
CA TRP A 15 -14.92 17.36 5.23
C TRP A 15 -14.15 16.42 4.30
N PRO A 16 -13.20 16.94 3.50
CA PRO A 16 -12.31 16.08 2.74
C PRO A 16 -11.42 15.26 3.67
N PRO A 17 -10.92 14.09 3.23
CA PRO A 17 -9.94 13.35 3.99
C PRO A 17 -8.67 14.19 4.19
N HIS A 18 -7.94 13.92 5.28
CA HIS A 18 -6.58 14.46 5.44
C HIS A 18 -5.70 14.07 4.26
N ALA A 19 -4.67 14.88 3.99
CA ALA A 19 -3.76 14.63 2.89
C ALA A 19 -3.13 13.23 2.99
N TYR A 20 -3.05 12.51 1.86
CA TYR A 20 -2.46 11.18 1.85
C TYR A 20 -0.95 11.26 2.12
N ASP A 21 -0.52 10.65 3.22
CA ASP A 21 0.86 10.66 3.71
C ASP A 21 1.59 9.31 3.54
N GLY A 22 0.93 8.34 2.90
CA GLY A 22 1.47 6.99 2.69
C GLY A 22 1.44 6.08 3.93
N LYS A 23 0.93 6.54 5.08
CA LYS A 23 0.89 5.72 6.31
C LYS A 23 -0.39 4.90 6.45
N VAL A 24 -1.45 5.33 5.79
CA VAL A 24 -2.74 4.61 5.71
C VAL A 24 -2.81 3.81 4.41
N ARG A 25 -3.62 2.74 4.39
CA ARG A 25 -3.87 2.00 3.14
C ARG A 25 -4.49 2.94 2.10
N LEU A 26 -3.92 2.96 0.89
CA LEU A 26 -4.43 3.78 -0.22
C LEU A 26 -5.93 3.54 -0.46
N ASP A 27 -6.39 2.29 -0.46
CA ASP A 27 -7.81 1.97 -0.69
C ASP A 27 -8.74 2.63 0.34
N VAL A 28 -8.32 2.66 1.61
CA VAL A 28 -9.11 3.30 2.69
C VAL A 28 -9.18 4.80 2.45
N TRP A 29 -8.06 5.41 2.07
CA TRP A 29 -8.02 6.84 1.78
C TRP A 29 -8.85 7.20 0.54
N LEU A 30 -8.77 6.40 -0.53
CA LEU A 30 -9.58 6.57 -1.74
C LEU A 30 -11.07 6.46 -1.43
N THR A 31 -11.49 5.48 -0.63
CA THR A 31 -12.90 5.37 -0.20
C THR A 31 -13.38 6.63 0.53
N LEU A 32 -12.57 7.20 1.44
CA LEU A 32 -12.93 8.44 2.14
C LEU A 32 -13.01 9.63 1.17
N LEU A 33 -12.12 9.69 0.19
CA LEU A 33 -12.14 10.72 -0.84
C LEU A 33 -13.40 10.61 -1.71
N GLU A 34 -13.74 9.40 -2.19
CA GLU A 34 -14.93 9.12 -2.99
C GLU A 34 -16.21 9.48 -2.22
N MET A 35 -16.31 9.10 -0.94
CA MET A 35 -17.43 9.49 -0.07
C MET A 35 -17.58 11.01 0.03
N TYR A 36 -16.46 11.74 0.15
CA TYR A 36 -16.46 13.20 0.13
C TYR A 36 -16.95 13.75 -1.22
N MET A 37 -16.48 13.19 -2.34
CA MET A 37 -16.91 13.60 -3.68
C MET A 37 -18.42 13.38 -3.88
N THR A 38 -18.94 12.21 -3.50
CA THR A 38 -20.37 11.90 -3.56
C THR A 38 -21.19 12.88 -2.71
N ALA A 39 -20.73 13.20 -1.50
CA ALA A 39 -21.41 14.16 -0.63
C ALA A 39 -21.41 15.59 -1.17
N LYS A 40 -20.41 15.95 -2.00
CA LYS A 40 -20.35 17.24 -2.70
C LYS A 40 -21.13 17.24 -4.03
N GLY A 41 -21.76 16.13 -4.39
CA GLY A 41 -22.55 16.00 -5.61
C GLY A 41 -21.70 15.92 -6.87
N PHE A 42 -20.49 15.36 -6.77
CA PHE A 42 -19.74 15.03 -7.99
C PHE A 42 -20.39 13.81 -8.63
N GLU A 43 -20.70 13.93 -9.92
CA GLU A 43 -21.23 12.82 -10.72
C GLU A 43 -20.08 11.89 -11.13
N ASP A 44 -20.30 10.57 -11.12
CA ASP A 44 -19.28 9.56 -11.44
C ASP A 44 -18.66 9.74 -12.85
N ASP A 45 -19.42 10.31 -13.79
CA ASP A 45 -18.93 10.58 -15.15
C ASP A 45 -18.07 11.85 -15.25
N SER A 46 -17.97 12.64 -14.17
CA SER A 46 -17.22 13.91 -14.14
C SER A 46 -15.74 13.70 -13.84
N ASN A 47 -15.07 13.01 -14.77
CA ASN A 47 -13.65 12.66 -14.70
C ASN A 47 -12.75 13.86 -14.33
N LYS A 48 -13.09 15.06 -14.82
CA LYS A 48 -12.38 16.31 -14.50
C LYS A 48 -12.49 16.71 -13.04
N GLN A 49 -13.69 16.67 -12.43
CA GLN A 49 -13.88 17.06 -11.03
C GLN A 49 -13.22 16.06 -10.08
N MET A 50 -13.38 14.77 -10.36
CA MET A 50 -12.77 13.70 -9.57
C MET A 50 -11.25 13.78 -9.58
N ARG A 51 -10.65 13.97 -10.78
CA ARG A 51 -9.22 14.21 -10.92
C ARG A 51 -8.75 15.42 -10.13
N MET A 52 -9.47 16.55 -10.21
CA MET A 52 -9.09 17.76 -9.49
C MET A 52 -9.10 17.53 -7.98
N ALA A 53 -10.13 16.87 -7.45
CA ALA A 53 -10.22 16.56 -6.04
C ALA A 53 -9.11 15.61 -5.57
N LEU A 54 -8.79 14.58 -6.36
CA LEU A 54 -7.64 13.70 -6.10
C LEU A 54 -6.34 14.52 -5.99
N LEU A 55 -6.00 15.30 -7.01
CA LEU A 55 -4.74 16.06 -7.05
C LEU A 55 -4.66 17.13 -5.95
N GLN A 56 -5.79 17.72 -5.55
CA GLN A 56 -5.84 18.71 -4.47
C GLN A 56 -5.70 18.09 -3.08
N HIS A 57 -6.08 16.84 -2.89
CA HIS A 57 -6.16 16.23 -1.56
C HIS A 57 -5.12 15.13 -1.33
N ILE A 58 -4.40 14.66 -2.36
CA ILE A 58 -3.41 13.59 -2.22
C ILE A 58 -2.11 13.99 -1.50
N GLY A 59 -1.95 15.28 -1.19
CA GLY A 59 -0.76 15.80 -0.50
C GLY A 59 0.42 16.07 -1.43
N ILE A 60 1.23 17.06 -1.06
CA ILE A 60 2.29 17.62 -1.93
C ILE A 60 3.37 16.58 -2.26
N ALA A 61 3.87 15.86 -1.25
CA ALA A 61 4.93 14.87 -1.46
C ALA A 61 4.50 13.71 -2.39
N THR A 62 3.21 13.36 -2.37
CA THR A 62 2.67 12.35 -3.28
C THR A 62 2.46 12.93 -4.68
N LEU A 63 2.00 14.18 -4.76
CA LEU A 63 1.82 14.87 -6.03
C LEU A 63 3.15 15.03 -6.81
N GLU A 64 4.24 15.34 -6.13
CA GLU A 64 5.59 15.39 -6.73
C GLU A 64 5.97 14.06 -7.38
N LYS A 65 5.75 12.95 -6.66
CA LYS A 65 6.00 11.59 -7.21
C LYS A 65 5.15 11.28 -8.44
N ILE A 66 3.86 11.66 -8.42
CA ILE A 66 2.98 11.46 -9.59
C ILE A 66 3.55 12.18 -10.80
N ILE A 67 3.98 13.44 -10.64
CA ILE A 67 4.57 14.24 -11.71
C ILE A 67 5.82 13.56 -12.27
N ASP A 68 6.69 13.06 -11.40
CA ASP A 68 7.90 12.34 -11.81
C ASP A 68 7.58 11.06 -12.59
N TRP A 69 6.58 10.29 -12.15
CA TRP A 69 6.22 9.01 -12.77
C TRP A 69 5.57 9.12 -14.14
N ILE A 70 4.87 10.23 -14.42
CA ILE A 70 4.13 10.40 -15.69
C ILE A 70 4.84 11.31 -16.69
N SER A 71 5.99 11.88 -16.32
CA SER A 71 6.80 12.72 -17.21
C SER A 71 7.11 12.00 -18.53
N PRO A 72 6.94 12.65 -19.70
CA PRO A 72 6.71 14.09 -19.92
C PRO A 72 5.24 14.54 -19.93
N ALA A 73 4.28 13.65 -19.65
CA ALA A 73 2.87 14.02 -19.56
C ALA A 73 2.57 14.80 -18.26
N LYS A 74 1.41 15.48 -18.20
CA LYS A 74 1.00 16.22 -17.00
C LYS A 74 -0.13 15.51 -16.25
N PRO A 75 -0.27 15.70 -14.92
CA PRO A 75 -1.37 15.08 -14.18
C PRO A 75 -2.76 15.51 -14.68
N GLN A 76 -2.86 16.72 -15.25
CA GLN A 76 -4.11 17.23 -15.82
C GLN A 76 -4.49 16.57 -17.16
N ASP A 77 -3.57 15.85 -17.80
CA ASP A 77 -3.81 15.14 -19.06
C ASP A 77 -4.32 13.71 -18.82
N LYS A 78 -4.22 13.22 -17.58
CA LYS A 78 -4.71 11.91 -17.15
C LYS A 78 -6.16 11.98 -16.68
N THR A 79 -6.83 10.84 -16.69
CA THR A 79 -8.13 10.62 -16.05
C THR A 79 -7.98 10.30 -14.57
N TYR A 80 -9.07 10.44 -13.80
CA TYR A 80 -9.12 9.98 -12.41
C TYR A 80 -8.75 8.49 -12.30
N ASP A 81 -9.34 7.63 -13.13
CA ASP A 81 -9.08 6.19 -13.09
C ASP A 81 -7.63 5.84 -13.43
N GLU A 82 -7.02 6.50 -14.43
CA GLU A 82 -5.60 6.30 -14.74
C GLU A 82 -4.70 6.71 -13.57
N LEU A 83 -5.02 7.82 -12.89
CA LEU A 83 -4.26 8.26 -11.72
C LEU A 83 -4.46 7.32 -10.54
N VAL A 84 -5.68 6.85 -10.29
CA VAL A 84 -5.96 5.84 -9.26
C VAL A 84 -5.26 4.53 -9.57
N ALA A 85 -5.25 4.09 -10.82
CA ALA A 85 -4.53 2.90 -11.25
C ALA A 85 -3.02 3.05 -11.03
N LEU A 86 -2.43 4.19 -11.44
CA LEU A 86 -1.03 4.50 -11.19
C LEU A 86 -0.72 4.53 -9.68
N LEU A 87 -1.57 5.16 -8.87
CA LEU A 87 -1.42 5.18 -7.43
C LEU A 87 -1.54 3.78 -6.85
N LYS A 88 -2.48 2.96 -7.30
CA LYS A 88 -2.58 1.56 -6.88
C LYS A 88 -1.39 0.73 -7.35
N GLU A 89 -0.76 1.05 -8.47
CA GLU A 89 0.46 0.39 -8.92
C GLU A 89 1.67 0.78 -8.05
N LYS A 90 1.82 2.07 -7.72
CA LYS A 90 3.00 2.60 -7.03
C LYS A 90 2.89 2.68 -5.50
N PHE A 91 1.66 2.81 -4.99
CA PHE A 91 1.26 2.88 -3.57
C PHE A 91 0.29 1.78 -3.15
N SER A 92 -0.02 0.80 -4.01
CA SER A 92 0.29 -0.52 -3.49
C SER A 92 1.76 -0.39 -3.13
N ILE A 93 2.04 -0.11 -1.85
CA ILE A 93 3.16 -0.71 -1.16
C ILE A 93 3.31 -2.02 -1.89
N GLU A 94 4.40 -2.22 -2.63
CA GLU A 94 4.77 -3.54 -3.11
C GLU A 94 4.57 -4.38 -1.88
N LYS A 95 3.41 -5.03 -1.84
CA LYS A 95 2.95 -5.77 -0.69
C LYS A 95 3.91 -6.88 -0.84
N ASN A 96 5.08 -6.78 -0.18
CA ASN A 96 6.23 -7.60 -0.51
C ASN A 96 5.64 -8.99 -0.41
N LEU A 97 5.37 -9.59 -1.57
CA LEU A 97 4.39 -10.68 -1.58
C LEU A 97 5.03 -11.81 -0.81
N THR A 98 6.35 -11.89 -0.88
CA THR A 98 7.20 -12.68 -0.01
C THR A 98 6.98 -12.34 1.47
N ALA A 99 7.01 -11.09 1.92
CA ALA A 99 6.71 -10.73 3.31
C ALA A 99 5.29 -11.12 3.77
N LEU A 100 4.25 -10.90 2.97
CA LEU A 100 2.87 -11.29 3.32
C LEU A 100 2.68 -12.81 3.33
N ARG A 101 3.25 -13.50 2.36
CA ARG A 101 3.24 -14.97 2.31
C ARG A 101 4.04 -15.53 3.48
N PHE A 102 5.18 -14.92 3.81
CA PHE A 102 5.99 -15.28 4.97
C PHE A 102 5.20 -15.09 6.26
N GLN A 103 4.54 -13.94 6.43
CA GLN A 103 3.67 -13.69 7.58
C GLN A 103 2.57 -14.75 7.66
N PHE A 104 1.84 -15.01 6.58
CA PHE A 104 0.80 -16.04 6.55
C PHE A 104 1.33 -17.43 6.95
N LEU A 105 2.50 -17.83 6.45
CA LEU A 105 3.08 -19.15 6.77
C LEU A 105 3.65 -19.25 8.19
N THR A 106 3.99 -18.12 8.81
CA THR A 106 4.66 -18.09 10.13
C THR A 106 3.73 -17.65 11.26
N GLU A 107 2.54 -17.14 10.94
CA GLU A 107 1.55 -16.68 11.91
C GLU A 107 1.05 -17.84 12.78
N LYS A 108 1.16 -17.66 14.09
CA LYS A 108 0.70 -18.63 15.09
C LYS A 108 -0.46 -18.04 15.87
N GLN A 109 -1.40 -18.90 16.26
CA GLN A 109 -2.44 -18.53 17.20
C GLN A 109 -1.80 -18.03 18.50
N ARG A 110 -2.22 -16.86 18.99
CA ARG A 110 -1.70 -16.28 20.22
C ARG A 110 -2.33 -16.96 21.44
N GLU A 111 -1.63 -16.96 22.56
CA GLU A 111 -2.19 -17.43 23.83
C GLU A 111 -3.45 -16.62 24.17
N GLY A 112 -4.55 -17.32 24.49
CA GLY A 112 -5.85 -16.70 24.79
C GLY A 112 -6.67 -16.24 23.58
N GLN A 113 -6.15 -16.30 22.36
CA GLN A 113 -6.93 -16.00 21.14
C GLN A 113 -7.90 -17.15 20.84
N SER A 114 -9.16 -16.85 20.54
CA SER A 114 -10.11 -17.88 20.12
C SER A 114 -9.76 -18.42 18.72
N LEU A 115 -10.16 -19.66 18.45
CA LEU A 115 -9.94 -20.26 17.12
C LEU A 115 -10.66 -19.46 16.02
N GLN A 116 -11.84 -18.91 16.29
CA GLN A 116 -12.61 -18.13 15.33
C GLN A 116 -11.89 -16.83 14.95
N GLU A 117 -11.33 -16.12 15.93
CA GLU A 117 -10.51 -14.92 15.68
C GLU A 117 -9.25 -15.26 14.90
N TYR A 118 -8.59 -16.37 15.23
CA TYR A 118 -7.41 -16.82 14.50
C TYR A 118 -7.74 -17.16 13.04
N LEU A 119 -8.82 -17.92 12.79
CA LEU A 119 -9.24 -18.26 11.44
C LEU A 119 -9.62 -17.02 10.63
N ALA A 120 -10.37 -16.07 11.21
CA ALA A 120 -10.71 -14.83 10.54
C ALA A 120 -9.46 -14.03 10.13
N HIS A 121 -8.47 -13.93 11.04
CA HIS A 121 -7.20 -13.28 10.75
C HIS A 121 -6.41 -14.02 9.64
N MET A 122 -6.33 -15.34 9.71
CA MET A 122 -5.67 -16.17 8.70
C MET A 122 -6.34 -16.07 7.33
N THR A 123 -7.68 -16.03 7.26
CA THR A 123 -8.43 -15.81 6.01
C THR A 123 -8.12 -14.44 5.41
N GLN A 124 -8.03 -13.41 6.26
CA GLN A 124 -7.65 -12.07 5.82
C GLN A 124 -6.21 -12.04 5.28
N LEU A 125 -5.26 -12.72 5.92
CA LEU A 125 -3.87 -12.82 5.42
C LEU A 125 -3.78 -13.64 4.13
N TYR A 126 -4.55 -14.74 4.02
CA TYR A 126 -4.63 -15.56 2.81
C TYR A 126 -5.12 -14.74 1.61
N GLY A 127 -6.18 -13.95 1.78
CA GLY A 127 -6.72 -13.09 0.73
C GLY A 127 -5.74 -11.99 0.27
N GLN A 128 -4.79 -11.60 1.11
CA GLN A 128 -3.79 -10.57 0.78
C GLN A 128 -2.49 -11.11 0.20
N SER A 129 -2.18 -12.38 0.43
CA SER A 129 -0.87 -12.99 0.13
C SER A 129 -0.81 -13.64 -1.26
N SER A 130 -1.92 -13.69 -2.00
CA SER A 130 -1.99 -14.29 -3.35
C SER A 130 -1.32 -15.68 -3.40
N MET A 131 -1.64 -16.52 -2.40
CA MET A 131 -1.03 -17.85 -2.23
C MET A 131 -1.33 -18.78 -3.40
N ALA A 132 -2.52 -18.66 -4.01
CA ALA A 132 -2.94 -19.49 -5.13
C ALA A 132 -2.08 -19.29 -6.39
N GLN A 133 -1.45 -18.12 -6.53
CA GLN A 133 -0.60 -17.75 -7.67
C GLN A 133 0.90 -17.93 -7.37
N MET A 134 1.26 -18.50 -6.21
CA MET A 134 2.64 -18.66 -5.81
C MET A 134 3.34 -19.76 -6.61
N THR A 135 4.54 -19.47 -7.10
CA THR A 135 5.37 -20.48 -7.79
C THR A 135 6.15 -21.34 -6.80
N VAL A 136 6.62 -22.51 -7.25
CA VAL A 136 7.48 -23.39 -6.43
C VAL A 136 8.80 -22.70 -6.03
N GLN A 137 9.37 -21.86 -6.91
CA GLN A 137 10.58 -21.10 -6.58
C GLN A 137 10.34 -20.08 -5.47
N GLN A 138 9.20 -19.36 -5.52
CA GLN A 138 8.79 -18.42 -4.48
C GLN A 138 8.55 -19.14 -3.14
N PHE A 139 7.93 -20.33 -3.18
CA PHE A 139 7.78 -21.15 -1.97
C PHE A 139 9.14 -21.56 -1.39
N GLY A 140 10.09 -21.96 -2.24
CA GLY A 140 11.45 -22.28 -1.80
C GLY A 140 12.14 -21.10 -1.12
N VAL A 141 12.00 -19.88 -1.65
CA VAL A 141 12.53 -18.66 -1.00
C VAL A 141 11.95 -18.52 0.41
N LEU A 142 10.64 -18.68 0.59
CA LEU A 142 9.98 -18.58 1.90
C LEU A 142 10.51 -19.62 2.90
N ALA A 143 10.70 -20.86 2.45
CA ALA A 143 11.26 -21.92 3.27
C ALA A 143 12.68 -21.58 3.74
N ILE A 144 13.52 -21.01 2.87
CA ILE A 144 14.86 -20.53 3.24
C ILE A 144 14.75 -19.39 4.24
N LEU A 145 13.93 -18.37 3.97
CA LEU A 145 13.73 -17.24 4.89
C LEU A 145 13.34 -17.70 6.30
N GLN A 146 12.49 -18.74 6.40
CA GLN A 146 12.07 -19.31 7.67
C GLN A 146 13.24 -19.98 8.41
N GLY A 147 14.17 -20.58 7.66
CA GLY A 147 15.38 -21.23 8.18
C GLY A 147 16.54 -20.28 8.52
N ILE A 148 16.52 -19.01 8.06
CA ILE A 148 17.57 -18.03 8.38
C ILE A 148 17.59 -17.76 9.88
N SER A 149 18.72 -17.97 10.55
CA SER A 149 18.87 -17.71 12.00
C SER A 149 19.04 -16.22 12.34
N SER A 150 19.70 -15.46 11.47
CA SER A 150 19.93 -14.02 11.66
C SER A 150 18.66 -13.22 11.39
N ASN A 151 18.09 -12.64 12.45
CA ASN A 151 16.93 -11.75 12.32
C ASN A 151 17.26 -10.48 11.52
N GLU A 152 18.49 -9.96 11.69
CA GLU A 152 19.00 -8.80 10.96
C GLU A 152 19.01 -9.05 9.45
N LEU A 153 19.59 -10.17 9.01
CA LEU A 153 19.62 -10.56 7.61
C LEU A 153 18.20 -10.76 7.07
N ARG A 154 17.33 -11.42 7.85
CA ARG A 154 15.95 -11.66 7.43
C ARG A 154 15.18 -10.35 7.25
N GLN A 155 15.31 -9.39 8.17
CA GLN A 155 14.69 -8.08 8.07
C GLN A 155 15.21 -7.29 6.87
N TYR A 156 16.53 -7.33 6.63
CA TYR A 156 17.12 -6.72 5.43
C TYR A 156 16.50 -7.32 4.16
N LEU A 157 16.50 -8.66 4.01
CA LEU A 157 15.97 -9.34 2.83
C LEU A 157 14.48 -9.06 2.59
N MET A 158 13.68 -8.93 3.65
CA MET A 158 12.25 -8.59 3.55
C MET A 158 11.97 -7.08 3.43
N GLY A 159 13.01 -6.26 3.26
CA GLY A 159 12.89 -4.82 3.08
C GLY A 159 11.98 -4.45 1.91
N PRO A 160 11.31 -3.29 1.97
CA PRO A 160 10.33 -2.87 0.96
C PRO A 160 10.94 -2.63 -0.43
N GLU A 161 12.24 -2.36 -0.52
CA GLU A 161 12.95 -2.10 -1.78
C GLU A 161 13.62 -3.37 -2.35
N ASN A 162 13.54 -4.50 -1.64
CA ASN A 162 14.25 -5.72 -1.98
C ASN A 162 13.34 -6.72 -2.68
N ASP A 163 13.73 -7.07 -3.91
CA ASP A 163 13.10 -8.13 -4.67
C ASP A 163 13.85 -9.46 -4.46
N ILE A 164 13.18 -10.40 -3.77
CA ILE A 164 13.65 -11.77 -3.54
C ILE A 164 12.71 -12.79 -4.18
N SER A 165 12.06 -12.45 -5.29
CA SER A 165 11.07 -13.31 -5.96
C SER A 165 11.57 -14.70 -6.38
N ASP A 166 12.90 -14.87 -6.49
CA ASP A 166 13.57 -16.10 -6.87
C ASP A 166 14.89 -16.29 -6.10
N MET A 167 15.44 -17.50 -6.21
CA MET A 167 16.65 -17.91 -5.50
C MET A 167 17.90 -17.11 -5.89
N SER A 168 18.02 -16.70 -7.15
CA SER A 168 19.20 -15.96 -7.61
C SER A 168 19.23 -14.57 -7.00
N LYS A 169 18.08 -13.89 -6.95
CA LYS A 169 17.96 -12.58 -6.30
C LYS A 169 18.19 -12.66 -4.79
N LEU A 170 17.60 -13.65 -4.13
CA LEU A 170 17.83 -13.93 -2.70
C LEU A 170 19.31 -14.10 -2.40
N GLN A 171 20.01 -14.94 -3.17
CA GLN A 171 21.44 -15.19 -3.00
C GLN A 171 22.27 -13.92 -3.18
N LYS A 172 22.01 -13.14 -4.23
CA LYS A 172 22.75 -11.89 -4.49
C LYS A 172 22.64 -10.90 -3.33
N LEU A 173 21.42 -10.68 -2.83
CA LEU A 173 21.18 -9.76 -1.72
C LEU A 173 21.82 -10.26 -0.41
N ALA A 174 21.70 -11.56 -0.11
CA ALA A 174 22.32 -12.15 1.07
C ALA A 174 23.86 -12.01 1.03
N CYS A 175 24.50 -12.33 -0.10
CA CYS A 175 25.94 -12.16 -0.26
C CYS A 175 26.37 -10.70 -0.13
N SER A 176 25.60 -9.76 -0.70
CA SER A 176 25.89 -8.33 -0.57
C SER A 176 25.87 -7.88 0.88
N PHE A 177 24.87 -8.30 1.65
CA PHE A 177 24.74 -7.98 3.07
C PHE A 177 25.94 -8.51 3.89
N GLU A 178 26.34 -9.75 3.66
CA GLU A 178 27.46 -10.38 4.35
C GLU A 178 28.80 -9.70 4.01
N GLN A 179 29.02 -9.35 2.74
CA GLN A 179 30.22 -8.63 2.30
C GLN A 179 30.32 -7.24 2.94
N SER A 180 29.21 -6.50 3.00
CA SER A 180 29.17 -5.19 3.67
C SER A 180 29.46 -5.28 5.17
N ARG A 181 29.12 -6.39 5.83
CA ARG A 181 29.49 -6.61 7.25
C ARG A 181 30.96 -6.94 7.43
N LEU A 182 31.56 -7.70 6.51
CA LEU A 182 32.97 -8.04 6.58
C LEU A 182 33.85 -6.81 6.38
N SER A 183 33.53 -5.93 5.43
CA SER A 183 34.30 -4.71 5.20
C SER A 183 34.29 -3.75 6.40
N LEU A 184 33.23 -3.74 7.22
CA LEU A 184 33.13 -2.94 8.44
C LEU A 184 33.97 -3.49 9.62
N ILE A 185 34.45 -4.73 9.55
CA ILE A 185 35.30 -5.35 10.59
C ILE A 185 36.79 -5.07 10.35
N PHE A 186 37.16 -4.70 9.12
CA PHE A 186 38.55 -4.44 8.70
C PHE A 186 38.93 -2.94 8.66
N TYR A 187 38.09 -2.07 9.22
CA TYR A 187 38.36 -0.64 9.48
C TYR A 187 38.16 -0.34 10.96
#